data_AF-A0A242KUE8-F1
#
_entry.id   AF-A0A242KUE8-F1
#
_cell.length_a   1.000
_cell.length_b   1.000
_cell.length_c   1.000
_cell.angle_alpha   90.00
_cell.angle_beta   90.00
_cell.angle_gamma   90.00
#
_symmetry.space_group_name_H-M   'P 1'
#
loop_
_entity.id
_entity.type
_entity.pdbx_description
1 polymer ?
#
loop_
_entity_poly.entity_id
_entity_poly.type
_entity_poly.pdbx_seq_one_letter_code
_entity_poly.pdbx_strand_id
1 'polypeptide(L)'
;MDSEKDILLYGLYKKREAFFADVKNNKVDLQGYPTLSGESEHAHIIDYYNNKLHMAIVERKRSGRLRTFGQWRLFIEQLPFVLFRFWYEHPLWKQYLQCMDWSPKNCLWATFNYPIFHENLRLEGVVLYFQNAEGEIISCNDHITRGCKNGIDMAIHYPNILIYFVLDGIKMKEVMKKNRQKKYKSEYTCKELRYIYRHWYQLKEKVLFFLNRKIVNAPWIEGDHIHEWQKYHEHRKKKLGKEISKSVDDLTYDVFPEEKKKNELKSFKSLLLEVSEKGHIQKKIEKSIGRQRAFTL
;
A
#
# COMPACT_ATOMS: atom_id res chain seq x y z
N MET A 1 -16.25 -4.71 -24.26
CA MET A 1 -15.73 -3.35 -23.97
C MET A 1 -14.81 -3.48 -22.78
N ASP A 2 -13.51 -3.29 -22.96
CA ASP A 2 -12.61 -3.16 -21.82
C ASP A 2 -13.07 -1.95 -21.01
N SER A 3 -13.42 -2.18 -19.75
CA SER A 3 -13.75 -1.09 -18.83
C SER A 3 -12.57 -0.15 -18.71
N GLU A 4 -12.84 1.16 -18.75
CA GLU A 4 -11.84 2.19 -18.48
C GLU A 4 -11.13 1.86 -17.17
N LYS A 5 -9.79 1.85 -17.21
CA LYS A 5 -8.99 1.48 -16.05
C LYS A 5 -8.75 2.70 -15.18
N ASP A 6 -9.04 2.57 -13.90
CA ASP A 6 -8.66 3.55 -12.90
C ASP A 6 -7.21 3.32 -12.48
N ILE A 7 -6.43 4.39 -12.33
CA ILE A 7 -5.01 4.30 -11.97
C ILE A 7 -4.80 4.92 -10.59
N LEU A 8 -4.11 4.18 -9.72
CA LEU A 8 -3.58 4.68 -8.46
C LEU A 8 -2.07 4.88 -8.56
N LEU A 9 -1.61 6.09 -8.26
CA LEU A 9 -0.22 6.51 -8.40
C LEU A 9 0.50 6.49 -7.03
N TYR A 10 1.55 5.69 -6.95
CA TYR A 10 2.39 5.49 -5.76
C TYR A 10 3.84 5.88 -6.04
N GLY A 11 4.58 6.16 -4.96
CA GLY A 11 5.97 6.61 -5.01
C GLY A 11 6.21 7.76 -4.03
N LEU A 12 7.44 8.29 -4.03
CA LEU A 12 7.75 9.49 -3.26
C LEU A 12 6.96 10.69 -3.81
N TYR A 13 6.37 11.50 -2.93
CA TYR A 13 5.49 12.64 -3.29
C TYR A 13 5.99 13.46 -4.49
N LYS A 14 7.18 14.07 -4.38
CA LYS A 14 7.75 14.91 -5.45
C LYS A 14 8.08 14.13 -6.73
N LYS A 15 8.30 12.82 -6.63
CA LYS A 15 8.69 11.97 -7.76
C LYS A 15 7.49 11.50 -8.54
N ARG A 16 6.41 11.12 -7.85
CA ARG A 16 5.15 10.79 -8.50
C ARG A 16 4.47 12.01 -9.12
N GLU A 17 4.56 13.18 -8.47
CA GLU A 17 4.08 14.46 -9.04
C GLU A 17 4.81 14.79 -10.36
N ALA A 18 6.15 14.74 -10.36
CA ALA A 18 6.94 14.94 -11.58
C ALA A 18 6.62 13.90 -12.66
N PHE A 19 6.45 12.63 -12.28
CA PHE A 19 6.07 11.56 -13.20
C PHE A 19 4.69 11.79 -13.82
N PHE A 20 3.69 12.22 -13.04
CA PHE A 20 2.36 12.57 -13.56
C PHE A 20 2.49 13.66 -14.63
N ALA A 21 3.23 14.73 -14.35
CA ALA A 21 3.47 15.79 -15.33
C ALA A 21 4.19 15.27 -16.59
N ASP A 22 5.15 14.35 -16.45
CA ASP A 22 5.83 13.75 -17.58
C ASP A 22 4.88 12.89 -18.44
N VAL A 23 3.97 12.14 -17.83
CA VAL A 23 2.91 11.38 -18.54
C VAL A 23 1.99 12.32 -19.30
N LYS A 24 1.50 13.40 -18.65
CA LYS A 24 0.63 14.40 -19.29
C LYS A 24 1.29 15.11 -20.48
N ASN A 25 2.62 15.27 -20.42
CA ASN A 25 3.42 15.88 -21.48
C ASN A 25 3.94 14.87 -22.51
N ASN A 26 3.43 13.62 -22.54
CA ASN A 26 3.85 12.56 -23.46
C ASN A 26 5.35 12.26 -23.43
N LYS A 27 6.00 12.45 -22.27
CA LYS A 27 7.45 12.16 -22.06
C LYS A 27 7.70 10.74 -21.54
N VAL A 28 6.63 9.97 -21.31
CA VAL A 28 6.67 8.60 -20.80
C VAL A 28 6.03 7.71 -21.85
N ASP A 29 6.77 6.69 -22.30
CA ASP A 29 6.20 5.63 -23.13
C ASP A 29 5.48 4.63 -22.23
N LEU A 30 4.15 4.62 -22.32
CA LEU A 30 3.29 3.72 -21.56
C LEU A 30 3.10 2.37 -22.23
N GLN A 31 3.69 2.10 -23.41
CA GLN A 31 3.65 0.79 -24.08
C GLN A 31 2.22 0.21 -24.22
N GLY A 32 1.24 1.07 -24.49
CA GLY A 32 -0.17 0.69 -24.61
C GLY A 32 -0.95 0.59 -23.31
N TYR A 33 -0.33 0.85 -22.15
CA TYR A 33 -1.06 0.97 -20.88
C TYR A 33 -1.87 2.28 -20.80
N PRO A 34 -2.97 2.30 -20.02
CA PRO A 34 -3.85 3.47 -19.91
C PRO A 34 -3.14 4.72 -19.38
N THR A 35 -3.47 5.89 -19.90
CA THR A 35 -2.88 7.16 -19.43
C THR A 35 -3.53 7.67 -18.13
N LEU A 36 -2.86 8.59 -17.45
CA LEU A 36 -3.39 9.29 -16.28
C LEU A 36 -4.37 10.40 -16.73
N SER A 37 -5.61 10.31 -16.30
CA SER A 37 -6.68 11.26 -16.62
C SER A 37 -6.70 12.46 -15.67
N GLY A 38 -7.59 13.42 -15.90
CA GLY A 38 -7.71 14.62 -15.07
C GLY A 38 -6.59 15.66 -15.26
N GLU A 39 -6.75 16.78 -14.54
CA GLU A 39 -5.82 17.93 -14.56
C GLU A 39 -4.71 17.84 -13.51
N SER A 40 -4.93 17.03 -12.46
CA SER A 40 -3.98 16.86 -11.35
C SER A 40 -3.87 15.39 -10.93
N GLU A 41 -2.69 15.04 -10.44
CA GLU A 41 -2.34 13.78 -9.81
C GLU A 41 -3.20 13.46 -8.59
N HIS A 42 -3.86 14.46 -7.99
CA HIS A 42 -4.78 14.29 -6.87
C HIS A 42 -5.87 13.26 -7.14
N ALA A 43 -6.35 13.14 -8.39
CA ALA A 43 -7.34 12.14 -8.79
C ALA A 43 -6.83 10.69 -8.62
N HIS A 44 -5.51 10.51 -8.64
CA HIS A 44 -4.85 9.20 -8.68
C HIS A 44 -4.13 8.82 -7.38
N ILE A 45 -4.05 9.70 -6.38
CA ILE A 45 -3.28 9.40 -5.16
C ILE A 45 -4.20 9.04 -3.98
N ILE A 46 -3.86 7.95 -3.28
CA ILE A 46 -4.61 7.48 -2.10
C ILE A 46 -4.54 8.46 -0.93
N ASP A 47 -3.47 9.27 -0.87
CA ASP A 47 -3.24 10.29 0.16
C ASP A 47 -4.40 11.28 0.25
N TYR A 48 -5.03 11.62 -0.87
CA TYR A 48 -6.15 12.55 -0.88
C TYR A 48 -7.39 11.97 -0.19
N TYR A 49 -7.72 10.70 -0.45
CA TYR A 49 -8.79 9.99 0.25
C TYR A 49 -8.52 9.92 1.76
N ASN A 50 -7.29 9.56 2.15
CA ASN A 50 -6.88 9.53 3.56
C ASN A 50 -7.04 10.90 4.22
N ASN A 51 -6.59 11.97 3.55
CA ASN A 51 -6.64 13.33 4.07
C ASN A 51 -8.07 13.85 4.18
N LYS A 52 -8.94 13.60 3.19
CA LYS A 52 -10.36 14.03 3.25
C LYS A 52 -11.13 13.29 4.34
N LEU A 53 -10.88 11.99 4.52
CA LEU A 53 -11.42 11.23 5.65
C LEU A 53 -10.92 11.81 6.98
N HIS A 54 -9.62 12.05 7.10
CA HIS A 54 -9.02 12.65 8.29
C HIS A 54 -9.66 14.00 8.63
N MET A 55 -9.80 14.88 7.63
CA MET A 55 -10.40 16.20 7.81
C MET A 55 -11.88 16.11 8.21
N ALA A 56 -12.63 15.14 7.68
CA ALA A 56 -14.01 14.90 8.11
C ALA A 56 -14.08 14.50 9.60
N ILE A 57 -13.15 13.68 10.08
CA ILE A 57 -13.05 13.30 11.50
C ILE A 57 -12.68 14.53 12.35
N VAL A 58 -11.66 15.30 11.93
CA VAL A 58 -11.20 16.51 12.63
C VAL A 58 -12.34 17.54 12.75
N GLU A 59 -13.06 17.82 11.67
CA GLU A 59 -14.19 18.76 11.63
C GLU A 59 -15.30 18.34 12.60
N ARG A 60 -15.66 17.05 12.58
CA ARG A 60 -16.70 16.49 13.46
C ARG A 60 -16.25 16.47 14.92
N LYS A 61 -14.98 16.18 15.20
CA LYS A 61 -14.42 16.26 16.57
C LYS A 61 -14.41 17.69 17.09
N ARG A 62 -13.94 18.65 16.27
CA ARG A 62 -13.88 20.08 16.63
C ARG A 62 -15.26 20.65 16.93
N SER A 63 -16.27 20.25 16.17
CA SER A 63 -17.67 20.64 16.38
C SER A 63 -18.39 19.88 17.51
N GLY A 64 -17.69 19.03 18.27
CA GLY A 64 -18.28 18.27 19.37
C GLY A 64 -19.21 17.12 18.95
N ARG A 65 -19.22 16.75 17.66
CA ARG A 65 -20.04 15.69 17.08
C ARG A 65 -19.33 14.31 17.04
N LEU A 66 -18.21 14.17 17.75
CA LEU A 66 -17.45 12.92 17.97
C LEU A 66 -16.91 12.87 19.41
N ARG A 67 -17.82 12.94 20.38
CA ARG A 67 -17.54 12.81 21.81
C ARG A 67 -17.96 11.44 22.34
N THR A 68 -19.18 11.01 22.00
CA THR A 68 -19.76 9.80 22.58
C THR A 68 -19.69 8.61 21.64
N PHE A 69 -19.82 7.40 22.19
CA PHE A 69 -19.94 6.17 21.40
C PHE A 69 -21.05 6.27 20.33
N GLY A 70 -22.23 6.78 20.71
CA GLY A 70 -23.36 6.91 19.81
C GLY A 70 -23.08 7.84 18.62
N GLN A 71 -22.37 8.95 18.86
CA GLN A 71 -21.95 9.87 17.80
C GLN A 71 -20.94 9.24 16.84
N TRP A 72 -20.00 8.46 17.36
CA TRP A 72 -19.04 7.70 16.55
C TRP A 72 -19.72 6.65 15.68
N ARG A 73 -20.65 5.89 16.25
CA ARG A 73 -21.44 4.91 15.52
C ARG A 73 -22.18 5.56 14.34
N LEU A 74 -22.92 6.63 14.62
CA LEU A 74 -23.66 7.39 13.60
C LEU A 74 -22.74 7.93 12.50
N PHE A 75 -21.56 8.46 12.87
CA PHE A 75 -20.58 8.95 11.91
C PHE A 75 -20.05 7.85 10.98
N ILE A 76 -19.70 6.68 11.53
CA ILE A 76 -19.17 5.56 10.74
C ILE A 76 -20.26 4.99 9.82
N GLU A 77 -21.48 4.79 10.32
CA GLU A 77 -22.62 4.29 9.53
C GLU A 77 -23.00 5.26 8.39
N GLN A 78 -22.84 6.57 8.60
CA GLN A 78 -23.15 7.59 7.60
C GLN A 78 -21.94 8.04 6.77
N LEU A 79 -20.80 7.35 6.89
CA LEU A 79 -19.55 7.79 6.28
C LEU A 79 -19.65 8.01 4.75
N PRO A 80 -20.36 7.17 3.96
CA PRO A 80 -20.59 7.45 2.55
C PRO A 80 -21.26 8.81 2.29
N PHE A 81 -22.26 9.19 3.10
CA PHE A 81 -22.96 10.47 2.98
C PHE A 81 -22.07 11.65 3.41
N VAL A 82 -21.28 11.48 4.47
CA VAL A 82 -20.34 12.51 4.93
C VAL A 82 -19.29 12.83 3.87
N LEU A 83 -18.86 11.81 3.12
CA LEU A 83 -17.85 11.94 2.08
C LEU A 83 -18.42 12.20 0.68
N PHE A 84 -19.74 12.13 0.51
CA PHE A 84 -20.42 12.33 -0.78
C PHE A 84 -20.03 13.66 -1.46
N ARG A 85 -19.80 14.73 -0.66
CA ARG A 85 -19.33 16.03 -1.16
C ARG A 85 -18.00 15.97 -1.92
N PHE A 86 -17.22 14.89 -1.77
CA PHE A 86 -15.94 14.68 -2.43
C PHE A 86 -16.01 13.65 -3.58
N TRP A 87 -17.19 13.09 -3.87
CA TRP A 87 -17.33 12.01 -4.87
C TRP A 87 -17.09 12.48 -6.29
N TYR A 88 -17.47 13.71 -6.64
CA TYR A 88 -17.27 14.25 -7.97
C TYR A 88 -15.79 14.50 -8.30
N GLU A 89 -14.97 14.81 -7.30
CA GLU A 89 -13.52 14.99 -7.47
C GLU A 89 -12.76 13.66 -7.49
N HIS A 90 -13.34 12.58 -6.92
CA HIS A 90 -12.64 11.34 -6.60
C HIS A 90 -13.56 10.11 -6.74
N PRO A 91 -13.61 9.47 -7.92
CA PRO A 91 -14.61 8.44 -8.19
C PRO A 91 -14.44 7.15 -7.39
N LEU A 92 -13.27 6.92 -6.77
CA LEU A 92 -12.96 5.66 -6.10
C LEU A 92 -13.40 5.61 -4.63
N TRP A 93 -14.18 6.58 -4.14
CA TRP A 93 -14.63 6.60 -2.74
C TRP A 93 -15.38 5.34 -2.33
N LYS A 94 -16.20 4.79 -3.23
CA LYS A 94 -16.95 3.56 -2.96
C LYS A 94 -15.99 2.39 -2.69
N GLN A 95 -15.03 2.17 -3.57
CA GLN A 95 -14.02 1.11 -3.46
C GLN A 95 -13.12 1.34 -2.25
N TYR A 96 -12.73 2.59 -1.99
CA TYR A 96 -11.92 2.97 -0.83
C TYR A 96 -12.60 2.60 0.50
N LEU A 97 -13.89 2.95 0.64
CA LEU A 97 -14.67 2.63 1.84
C LEU A 97 -14.89 1.12 1.99
N GLN A 98 -15.22 0.42 0.91
CA GLN A 98 -15.38 -1.04 0.93
C GLN A 98 -14.09 -1.75 1.39
N CYS A 99 -12.93 -1.38 0.85
CA CYS A 99 -11.65 -1.95 1.27
C CYS A 99 -11.28 -1.58 2.71
N MET A 100 -11.65 -0.39 3.18
CA MET A 100 -11.46 0.00 4.58
C MET A 100 -12.26 -0.91 5.52
N ASP A 101 -13.51 -1.23 5.18
CA ASP A 101 -14.40 -2.07 5.98
C ASP A 101 -13.98 -3.55 5.95
N TRP A 102 -13.50 -4.04 4.81
CA TRP A 102 -12.98 -5.42 4.69
C TRP A 102 -11.68 -5.65 5.46
N SER A 103 -10.97 -4.59 5.86
CA SER A 103 -9.70 -4.69 6.58
C SER A 103 -9.90 -4.55 8.08
N PRO A 104 -9.78 -5.65 8.88
CA PRO A 104 -10.01 -5.59 10.32
C PRO A 104 -9.02 -4.68 11.07
N LYS A 105 -7.91 -4.29 10.42
CA LYS A 105 -6.91 -3.39 11.00
C LYS A 105 -7.07 -1.94 10.53
N ASN A 106 -7.70 -1.71 9.39
CA ASN A 106 -7.78 -0.37 8.79
C ASN A 106 -9.16 0.26 8.97
N CYS A 107 -10.18 -0.50 9.35
CA CYS A 107 -11.49 0.07 9.65
C CYS A 107 -11.41 1.08 10.80
N LEU A 108 -12.32 2.07 10.78
CA LEU A 108 -12.32 3.14 11.77
C LEU A 108 -12.56 2.61 13.19
N TRP A 109 -13.42 1.59 13.33
CA TRP A 109 -13.65 0.92 14.61
C TRP A 109 -12.35 0.38 15.22
N ALA A 110 -11.53 -0.33 14.45
CA ALA A 110 -10.26 -0.85 14.95
C ALA A 110 -9.24 0.25 15.23
N THR A 111 -9.26 1.34 14.45
CA THR A 111 -8.29 2.43 14.60
C THR A 111 -8.60 3.34 15.80
N PHE A 112 -9.88 3.55 16.07
CA PHE A 112 -10.37 4.44 17.13
C PHE A 112 -11.00 3.67 18.29
N ASN A 113 -10.83 2.35 18.37
CA ASN A 113 -11.46 1.47 19.35
C ASN A 113 -11.38 2.04 20.78
N TYR A 114 -10.14 2.20 21.28
CA TYR A 114 -9.89 2.70 22.62
C TYR A 114 -10.51 4.08 22.88
N PRO A 115 -10.24 5.12 22.06
CA PRO A 115 -10.82 6.45 22.29
C PRO A 115 -12.33 6.55 22.10
N ILE A 116 -12.94 5.62 21.35
CA ILE A 116 -14.40 5.54 21.24
C ILE A 116 -15.01 5.00 22.53
N PHE A 117 -14.49 3.89 23.06
CA PHE A 117 -15.03 3.26 24.26
C PHE A 117 -14.75 4.05 25.54
N HIS A 118 -13.65 4.80 25.59
CA HIS A 118 -13.29 5.64 26.74
C HIS A 118 -13.69 7.11 26.56
N GLU A 119 -14.31 7.46 25.43
CA GLU A 119 -14.76 8.82 25.08
C GLU A 119 -13.67 9.90 25.25
N ASN A 120 -12.40 9.51 25.13
CA ASN A 120 -11.26 10.32 25.53
C ASN A 120 -10.41 10.83 24.36
N LEU A 121 -10.95 10.80 23.14
CA LEU A 121 -10.27 11.38 21.98
C LEU A 121 -10.04 12.88 22.16
N ARG A 122 -8.83 13.34 21.88
CA ARG A 122 -8.41 14.74 21.92
C ARG A 122 -7.96 15.20 20.54
N LEU A 123 -8.01 16.51 20.33
CA LEU A 123 -7.64 17.18 19.08
C LEU A 123 -6.76 18.38 19.41
N GLU A 124 -5.57 18.43 18.83
CA GLU A 124 -4.66 19.58 18.89
C GLU A 124 -4.25 19.97 17.47
N GLY A 125 -4.67 21.16 17.03
CA GLY A 125 -4.60 21.54 15.62
C GLY A 125 -5.41 20.59 14.74
N VAL A 126 -4.71 19.71 14.01
CA VAL A 126 -5.28 18.61 13.19
C VAL A 126 -4.91 17.23 13.72
N VAL A 127 -4.11 17.14 14.79
CA VAL A 127 -3.62 15.87 15.31
C VAL A 127 -4.63 15.28 16.28
N LEU A 128 -5.03 14.03 16.02
CA LEU A 128 -5.89 13.25 16.90
C LEU A 128 -5.05 12.36 17.80
N TYR A 129 -5.37 12.32 19.09
CA TYR A 129 -4.66 11.51 20.08
C TYR A 129 -5.57 11.13 21.25
N PHE A 130 -5.14 10.15 22.04
CA PHE A 130 -5.77 9.77 23.30
C PHE A 130 -4.70 9.44 24.33
N GLN A 131 -5.13 9.33 25.59
CA GLN A 131 -4.29 8.85 26.68
C GLN A 131 -4.74 7.43 27.05
N ASN A 132 -3.83 6.46 27.09
CA ASN A 132 -4.16 5.10 27.55
C ASN A 132 -4.26 5.03 29.08
N ALA A 133 -4.54 3.83 29.61
CA ALA A 133 -4.68 3.60 31.04
C ALA A 133 -3.39 3.86 31.81
N GLU A 134 -2.24 3.68 31.14
CA GLU A 134 -0.90 3.91 31.66
C GLU A 134 -0.49 5.39 31.64
N GLY A 135 -1.34 6.27 31.10
CA GLY A 135 -1.07 7.70 31.03
C GLY A 135 -0.24 8.14 29.81
N GLU A 136 0.10 7.23 28.90
CA GLU A 136 0.84 7.50 27.67
C GLU A 136 -0.03 8.17 26.60
N ILE A 137 0.53 9.15 25.90
CA ILE A 137 -0.14 9.85 24.80
C ILE A 137 0.07 9.07 23.50
N ILE A 138 -1.02 8.60 22.90
CA ILE A 138 -1.02 7.80 21.67
C ILE A 138 -1.70 8.57 20.55
N SER A 139 -1.00 8.72 19.42
CA SER A 139 -1.58 9.35 18.21
C SER A 139 -2.54 8.38 17.48
N CYS A 140 -3.70 8.91 17.06
CA CYS A 140 -4.71 8.19 16.26
C CYS A 140 -4.54 8.35 14.75
N ASN A 141 -3.45 8.93 14.27
CA ASN A 141 -3.25 9.18 12.83
C ASN A 141 -2.90 7.90 12.04
N ASP A 142 -2.98 6.74 12.69
CA ASP A 142 -2.81 5.44 12.09
C ASP A 142 -3.78 5.16 10.95
N HIS A 143 -5.00 5.75 10.94
CA HIS A 143 -5.92 5.62 9.81
C HIS A 143 -5.33 6.19 8.51
N ILE A 144 -4.49 7.23 8.58
CA ILE A 144 -3.76 7.77 7.42
C ILE A 144 -2.68 6.77 6.98
N THR A 145 -1.89 6.27 7.94
CA THR A 145 -0.76 5.35 7.68
C THR A 145 -1.20 3.97 7.22
N ARG A 146 -2.42 3.57 7.59
CA ARG A 146 -3.05 2.31 7.22
C ARG A 146 -3.89 2.47 5.95
N GLY A 147 -4.54 3.61 5.77
CA GLY A 147 -5.36 3.91 4.60
C GLY A 147 -4.58 3.89 3.28
N CYS A 148 -3.27 4.16 3.29
CA CYS A 148 -2.44 3.97 2.10
C CYS A 148 -2.38 2.51 1.60
N LYS A 149 -2.72 1.52 2.43
CA LYS A 149 -2.87 0.12 1.99
C LYS A 149 -4.24 -0.16 1.39
N ASN A 150 -5.27 0.61 1.72
CA ASN A 150 -6.60 0.43 1.15
C ASN A 150 -6.55 0.61 -0.36
N GLY A 151 -5.77 1.55 -0.89
CA GLY A 151 -5.58 1.68 -2.32
C GLY A 151 -4.87 0.49 -2.97
N ILE A 152 -3.99 -0.20 -2.25
CA ILE A 152 -3.38 -1.45 -2.75
C ILE A 152 -4.41 -2.58 -2.71
N ASP A 153 -5.20 -2.68 -1.64
CA ASP A 153 -6.28 -3.65 -1.52
C ASP A 153 -7.35 -3.42 -2.58
N MET A 154 -7.62 -2.17 -2.97
CA MET A 154 -8.50 -1.83 -4.10
C MET A 154 -8.01 -2.47 -5.39
N ALA A 155 -6.72 -2.42 -5.71
CA ALA A 155 -6.19 -3.11 -6.89
C ALA A 155 -6.24 -4.64 -6.81
N ILE A 156 -6.22 -5.21 -5.58
CA ILE A 156 -6.41 -6.64 -5.35
C ILE A 156 -7.86 -7.06 -5.64
N HIS A 157 -8.84 -6.25 -5.20
CA HIS A 157 -10.25 -6.62 -5.24
C HIS A 157 -10.99 -6.16 -6.50
N TYR A 158 -10.54 -5.09 -7.16
CA TYR A 158 -11.22 -4.51 -8.32
C TYR A 158 -10.36 -4.66 -9.58
N PRO A 159 -10.81 -5.42 -10.59
CA PRO A 159 -10.00 -5.76 -11.76
C PRO A 159 -9.75 -4.55 -12.70
N ASN A 160 -10.52 -3.48 -12.58
CA ASN A 160 -10.37 -2.24 -13.32
C ASN A 160 -9.35 -1.27 -12.69
N ILE A 161 -8.81 -1.56 -11.50
CA ILE A 161 -7.84 -0.68 -10.82
C ILE A 161 -6.42 -1.17 -11.10
N LEU A 162 -5.56 -0.26 -11.56
CA LEU A 162 -4.13 -0.45 -11.76
C LEU A 162 -3.32 0.42 -10.80
N ILE A 163 -2.08 0.00 -10.53
CA ILE A 163 -1.12 0.74 -9.71
C ILE A 163 0.06 1.12 -10.58
N TYR A 164 0.35 2.42 -10.61
CA TYR A 164 1.59 2.95 -11.18
C TYR A 164 2.52 3.28 -10.00
N PHE A 165 3.66 2.59 -9.92
CA PHE A 165 4.58 2.73 -8.81
C PHE A 165 5.91 3.34 -9.27
N VAL A 166 6.15 4.60 -8.91
CA VAL A 166 7.35 5.34 -9.25
C VAL A 166 8.47 5.01 -8.25
N LEU A 167 9.54 4.41 -8.74
CA LEU A 167 10.71 3.97 -7.95
C LEU A 167 11.75 5.08 -7.76
N ASP A 168 11.65 6.18 -8.50
CA ASP A 168 12.63 7.26 -8.49
C ASP A 168 12.88 7.82 -7.08
N GLY A 169 14.16 7.98 -6.72
CA GLY A 169 14.60 8.52 -5.44
C GLY A 169 14.39 7.60 -4.23
N ILE A 170 13.79 6.41 -4.38
CA ILE A 170 13.63 5.46 -3.29
C ILE A 170 14.99 4.83 -2.95
N LYS A 171 15.47 5.07 -1.72
CA LYS A 171 16.63 4.35 -1.18
C LYS A 171 16.25 2.92 -0.82
N MET A 172 16.39 1.99 -1.76
CA MET A 172 15.88 0.62 -1.63
C MET A 172 16.42 -0.11 -0.37
N LYS A 173 17.69 0.07 -0.01
CA LYS A 173 18.27 -0.51 1.23
C LYS A 173 17.50 -0.10 2.50
N GLU A 174 16.92 1.10 2.52
CA GLU A 174 16.12 1.60 3.64
C GLU A 174 14.68 1.07 3.63
N VAL A 175 14.19 0.57 2.48
CA VAL A 175 12.89 -0.11 2.39
C VAL A 175 12.91 -1.42 3.17
N MET A 176 13.99 -2.20 3.14
CA MET A 176 14.04 -3.50 3.82
C MET A 176 14.35 -3.36 5.33
N LYS A 177 14.99 -2.27 5.74
CA LYS A 177 15.28 -1.99 7.15
C LYS A 177 14.04 -1.37 7.79
N LYS A 178 13.42 -2.06 8.76
CA LYS A 178 12.36 -1.47 9.59
C LYS A 178 13.03 -0.35 10.40
N ASN A 179 12.86 0.90 9.98
CA ASN A 179 13.64 2.04 10.45
C ASN A 179 13.30 2.35 11.92
N ARG A 180 13.91 1.62 12.86
CA ARG A 180 13.66 1.75 14.31
C ARG A 180 13.96 3.16 14.84
N GLN A 181 14.78 3.93 14.11
CA GLN A 181 15.20 5.27 14.49
C GLN A 181 14.44 6.40 13.77
N LYS A 182 13.41 6.10 12.95
CA LYS A 182 12.61 7.09 12.19
C LYS A 182 13.42 8.10 11.35
N LYS A 183 14.68 7.80 11.01
CA LYS A 183 15.60 8.74 10.31
C LYS A 183 15.24 8.99 8.85
N TYR A 184 14.42 8.13 8.23
CA TYR A 184 14.02 8.25 6.83
C TYR A 184 12.58 8.74 6.70
N LYS A 185 12.40 9.93 6.12
CA LYS A 185 11.11 10.65 6.02
C LYS A 185 10.06 9.96 5.13
N SER A 186 10.42 8.96 4.33
CA SER A 186 9.52 8.26 3.40
C SER A 186 9.05 6.90 3.93
N GLU A 187 8.57 6.89 5.18
CA GLU A 187 8.10 5.66 5.83
C GLU A 187 6.88 5.03 5.12
N TYR A 188 6.00 5.85 4.53
CA TYR A 188 4.80 5.40 3.82
C TYR A 188 5.13 4.61 2.55
N THR A 189 5.89 5.20 1.63
CA THR A 189 6.30 4.55 0.38
C THR A 189 7.08 3.24 0.63
N CYS A 190 7.93 3.20 1.66
CA CYS A 190 8.59 1.97 2.08
C CYS A 190 7.58 0.91 2.59
N LYS A 191 6.55 1.31 3.34
CA LYS A 191 5.49 0.39 3.82
C LYS A 191 4.64 -0.13 2.66
N GLU A 192 4.31 0.72 1.70
CA GLU A 192 3.54 0.40 0.49
C GLU A 192 4.29 -0.60 -0.38
N LEU A 193 5.56 -0.34 -0.70
CA LEU A 193 6.37 -1.24 -1.54
C LEU A 193 6.54 -2.62 -0.88
N ARG A 194 6.77 -2.66 0.44
CA ARG A 194 6.79 -3.92 1.19
C ARG A 194 5.42 -4.61 1.24
N TYR A 195 4.33 -3.86 1.15
CA TYR A 195 2.98 -4.42 1.11
C TYR A 195 2.72 -5.07 -0.25
N ILE A 196 3.01 -4.37 -1.35
CA ILE A 196 2.93 -4.92 -2.72
C ILE A 196 3.76 -6.20 -2.82
N TYR A 197 5.01 -6.18 -2.34
CA TYR A 197 5.87 -7.37 -2.32
C TYR A 197 5.20 -8.59 -1.64
N ARG A 198 4.54 -8.39 -0.49
CA ARG A 198 3.88 -9.48 0.25
C ARG A 198 2.62 -10.01 -0.45
N HIS A 199 2.00 -9.21 -1.31
CA HIS A 199 0.79 -9.53 -2.05
C HIS A 199 1.07 -9.71 -3.55
N TRP A 200 2.32 -9.96 -3.93
CA TRP A 200 2.75 -9.93 -5.32
C TRP A 200 1.97 -10.90 -6.22
N TYR A 201 1.59 -12.08 -5.72
CA TYR A 201 0.81 -13.04 -6.51
C TYR A 201 -0.52 -12.45 -7.00
N GLN A 202 -1.17 -11.61 -6.19
CA GLN A 202 -2.44 -10.97 -6.53
C GLN A 202 -2.23 -9.69 -7.37
N LEU A 203 -1.05 -9.09 -7.29
CA LEU A 203 -0.77 -7.75 -7.79
C LEU A 203 0.11 -7.72 -9.04
N LYS A 204 0.75 -8.83 -9.42
CA LYS A 204 1.77 -8.85 -10.48
C LYS A 204 1.30 -8.36 -11.85
N GLU A 205 0.01 -8.54 -12.15
CA GLU A 205 -0.63 -8.05 -13.39
C GLU A 205 -1.33 -6.69 -13.21
N LYS A 206 -1.30 -6.13 -11.99
CA LYS A 206 -1.97 -4.88 -11.61
C LYS A 206 -1.00 -3.74 -11.32
N VAL A 207 0.27 -4.05 -11.09
CA VAL A 207 1.29 -3.05 -10.70
C VAL A 207 2.31 -2.90 -11.82
N LEU A 208 2.49 -1.67 -12.29
CA LEU A 208 3.57 -1.27 -13.18
C LEU A 208 4.59 -0.45 -12.41
N PHE A 209 5.86 -0.82 -12.54
CA PHE A 209 6.95 -0.09 -11.93
C PHE A 209 7.60 0.84 -12.94
N PHE A 210 7.87 2.07 -12.53
CA PHE A 210 8.54 3.07 -13.33
C PHE A 210 9.85 3.50 -12.67
N LEU A 211 10.93 3.50 -13.44
CA LEU A 211 12.23 4.04 -13.04
C LEU A 211 12.76 4.91 -14.18
N ASN A 212 13.07 6.17 -13.90
CA ASN A 212 13.51 7.15 -14.90
C ASN A 212 12.62 7.16 -16.15
N ARG A 213 11.29 7.22 -15.97
CA ARG A 213 10.26 7.23 -17.04
C ARG A 213 10.17 5.95 -17.87
N LYS A 214 10.84 4.87 -17.49
CA LYS A 214 10.76 3.58 -18.19
C LYS A 214 10.01 2.56 -17.35
N ILE A 215 9.18 1.76 -18.00
CA ILE A 215 8.60 0.57 -17.38
C ILE A 215 9.73 -0.40 -17.07
N VAL A 216 9.78 -0.87 -15.83
CA VAL A 216 10.79 -1.83 -15.35
C VAL A 216 10.09 -2.99 -14.65
N ASN A 217 10.81 -4.10 -14.54
CA ASN A 217 10.36 -5.21 -13.73
C ASN A 217 10.37 -4.85 -12.24
N ALA A 218 9.64 -5.63 -11.43
CA ALA A 218 9.57 -5.40 -10.00
C ALA A 218 10.97 -5.46 -9.34
N PRO A 219 11.27 -4.64 -8.32
CA PRO A 219 12.62 -4.52 -7.72
C PRO A 219 13.22 -5.81 -7.13
N TRP A 220 12.39 -6.81 -6.91
CA TRP A 220 12.77 -8.13 -6.38
C TRP A 220 12.88 -9.21 -7.46
N ILE A 221 12.45 -8.91 -8.68
CA ILE A 221 12.62 -9.76 -9.86
C ILE A 221 13.90 -9.36 -10.60
N GLU A 222 14.16 -8.06 -10.71
CA GLU A 222 15.28 -7.51 -11.47
C GLU A 222 15.82 -6.24 -10.79
N GLY A 223 17.15 -6.03 -10.88
CA GLY A 223 17.85 -4.88 -10.31
C GLY A 223 18.85 -5.25 -9.20
N ASP A 224 19.46 -4.22 -8.61
CA ASP A 224 20.65 -4.38 -7.74
C ASP A 224 20.35 -4.90 -6.32
N HIS A 225 19.06 -5.04 -5.96
CA HIS A 225 18.63 -5.29 -4.59
C HIS A 225 17.88 -6.61 -4.37
N ILE A 226 17.95 -7.53 -5.34
CA ILE A 226 17.26 -8.83 -5.28
C ILE A 226 17.65 -9.60 -4.01
N HIS A 227 18.95 -9.62 -3.66
CA HIS A 227 19.43 -10.33 -2.47
C HIS A 227 18.92 -9.73 -1.16
N GLU A 228 18.77 -8.42 -1.06
CA GLU A 228 18.19 -7.78 0.12
C GLU A 228 16.69 -8.09 0.26
N TRP A 229 15.95 -8.16 -0.86
CA TRP A 229 14.56 -8.62 -0.86
C TRP A 229 14.45 -10.10 -0.43
N GLN A 230 15.37 -10.96 -0.86
CA GLN A 230 15.46 -12.36 -0.38
C GLN A 230 15.76 -12.43 1.12
N LYS A 231 16.67 -11.61 1.65
CA LYS A 231 16.94 -11.55 3.10
C LYS A 231 15.71 -11.08 3.89
N TYR A 232 15.02 -10.06 3.39
CA TYR A 232 13.76 -9.60 3.96
C TYR A 232 12.70 -10.71 3.97
N HIS A 233 12.60 -11.48 2.88
CA HIS A 233 11.74 -12.64 2.76
C HIS A 233 12.02 -13.69 3.86
N GLU A 234 13.27 -14.13 4.00
CA GLU A 234 13.65 -15.13 4.99
C GLU A 234 13.35 -14.70 6.43
N HIS A 235 13.63 -13.43 6.75
CA HIS A 235 13.29 -12.87 8.04
C HIS A 235 11.78 -12.90 8.32
N ARG A 236 10.96 -12.58 7.31
CA ARG A 236 9.49 -12.60 7.42
C ARG A 236 8.94 -14.01 7.55
N LYS A 237 9.46 -14.98 6.79
CA LYS A 237 9.08 -16.39 6.90
C LYS A 237 9.30 -16.93 8.31
N LYS A 238 10.47 -16.65 8.90
CA LYS A 238 10.77 -17.01 10.30
C LYS A 238 9.80 -16.37 11.29
N LYS A 239 9.44 -15.09 11.11
CA LYS A 239 8.47 -14.40 11.97
C LYS A 239 7.08 -15.02 11.87
N LEU A 240 6.63 -15.34 10.66
CA LEU A 240 5.33 -15.95 10.42
C LEU A 240 5.24 -17.35 11.04
N GLY A 241 6.28 -18.16 10.90
CA GLY A 241 6.37 -19.47 11.56
C GLY A 241 6.24 -19.37 13.08
N LYS A 242 6.90 -18.38 13.71
CA LYS A 242 6.78 -18.12 15.16
C LYS A 242 5.39 -17.63 15.56
N GLU A 243 4.72 -16.85 14.71
CA GLU A 243 3.34 -16.39 14.98
C GLU A 243 2.35 -17.56 14.86
N ILE A 244 2.56 -18.48 13.92
CA ILE A 244 1.75 -19.69 13.76
C ILE A 244 1.94 -20.63 14.95
N SER A 245 3.18 -20.91 15.37
CA SER A 245 3.41 -21.78 16.53
C SER A 245 2.73 -21.23 17.77
N LYS A 246 2.86 -19.92 18.05
CA LYS A 246 2.20 -19.26 19.18
C LYS A 246 0.67 -19.31 19.10
N SER A 247 0.07 -19.13 17.91
CA SER A 247 -1.39 -19.22 17.76
C SER A 247 -1.95 -20.65 17.80
N VAL A 248 -1.09 -21.66 17.63
CA VAL A 248 -1.48 -23.07 17.81
C VAL A 248 -1.41 -23.44 19.30
N ASP A 249 -0.48 -22.85 20.05
CA ASP A 249 -0.36 -23.02 21.50
C ASP A 249 -1.49 -22.27 22.26
N ASP A 250 -1.87 -21.07 21.83
CA ASP A 250 -3.06 -20.34 22.31
C ASP A 250 -4.29 -20.72 21.47
N LEU A 251 -5.16 -21.62 21.93
CA LEU A 251 -6.40 -22.09 21.28
C LEU A 251 -7.44 -20.98 20.96
N THR A 252 -7.06 -19.99 20.15
CA THR A 252 -7.91 -18.90 19.66
C THR A 252 -8.13 -19.09 18.17
N TYR A 253 -9.27 -19.72 17.85
CA TYR A 253 -9.79 -19.86 16.50
C TYR A 253 -10.24 -18.49 15.95
N ASP A 254 -9.29 -17.68 15.50
CA ASP A 254 -9.58 -16.63 14.52
C ASP A 254 -9.50 -17.29 13.13
N VAL A 255 -10.60 -17.27 12.37
CA VAL A 255 -10.76 -18.00 11.10
C VAL A 255 -10.17 -17.23 9.90
N PHE A 256 -9.86 -15.93 10.04
CA PHE A 256 -9.32 -15.06 8.97
C PHE A 256 -7.78 -14.87 8.86
N PRO A 257 -6.94 -15.14 9.88
CA PRO A 257 -5.48 -15.14 9.76
C PRO A 257 -4.98 -16.16 8.73
N GLU A 258 -5.67 -17.29 8.54
CA GLU A 258 -5.23 -18.36 7.65
C GLU A 258 -5.24 -17.95 6.18
N GLU A 259 -6.27 -17.26 5.70
CA GLU A 259 -6.38 -16.88 4.28
C GLU A 259 -5.33 -15.83 3.89
N LYS A 260 -5.10 -14.84 4.77
CA LYS A 260 -4.01 -13.87 4.60
C LYS A 260 -2.64 -14.55 4.59
N LYS A 261 -2.40 -15.48 5.54
CA LYS A 261 -1.17 -16.27 5.61
C LYS A 261 -0.99 -17.14 4.35
N LYS A 262 -2.07 -17.73 3.83
CA LYS A 262 -2.10 -18.53 2.60
C LYS A 262 -1.79 -17.69 1.36
N ASN A 263 -2.32 -16.47 1.27
CA ASN A 263 -2.04 -15.56 0.15
C ASN A 263 -0.62 -14.97 0.21
N GLU A 264 -0.09 -14.68 1.40
CA GLU A 264 1.34 -14.36 1.55
C GLU A 264 2.20 -15.56 1.11
N LEU A 265 1.85 -16.79 1.49
CA LEU A 265 2.56 -18.01 1.07
C LEU A 265 2.47 -18.27 -0.44
N LYS A 266 1.32 -18.03 -1.07
CA LYS A 266 1.17 -18.10 -2.53
C LYS A 266 2.03 -17.03 -3.21
N SER A 267 2.03 -15.80 -2.70
CA SER A 267 2.93 -14.72 -3.15
C SER A 267 4.38 -15.14 -3.07
N PHE A 268 4.78 -15.79 -1.97
CA PHE A 268 6.13 -16.32 -1.83
C PHE A 268 6.48 -17.39 -2.85
N LYS A 269 5.59 -18.36 -3.08
CA LYS A 269 5.82 -19.40 -4.10
C LYS A 269 5.90 -18.83 -5.52
N SER A 270 5.02 -17.89 -5.87
CA SER A 270 5.05 -17.20 -7.18
C SER A 270 6.37 -16.45 -7.40
N LEU A 271 6.82 -15.70 -6.38
CA LEU A 271 8.08 -14.95 -6.44
C LEU A 271 9.30 -15.85 -6.67
N LEU A 272 9.35 -17.01 -6.00
CA LEU A 272 10.44 -17.97 -6.16
C LEU A 272 10.48 -18.52 -7.59
N LEU A 273 9.32 -18.86 -8.16
CA LEU A 273 9.21 -19.32 -9.54
C LEU A 273 9.68 -18.25 -10.52
N GLU A 274 9.17 -17.02 -10.42
CA GLU A 274 9.52 -15.92 -11.33
C GLU A 274 11.02 -15.56 -11.29
N VAL A 275 11.63 -15.52 -10.10
CA VAL A 275 13.07 -15.29 -9.94
C VAL A 275 13.88 -16.46 -10.52
N SER A 276 13.43 -17.70 -10.32
CA SER A 276 14.11 -18.88 -10.85
C SER A 276 14.03 -18.96 -12.38
N GLU A 277 12.87 -18.68 -12.97
CA GLU A 277 12.65 -18.67 -14.42
C GLU A 277 13.52 -17.61 -15.10
N LYS A 278 13.57 -16.39 -14.54
CA LYS A 278 14.48 -15.35 -15.03
C LYS A 278 15.95 -15.72 -14.86
N GLY A 279 16.34 -16.32 -13.74
CA GLY A 279 17.71 -16.81 -13.53
C GLY A 279 18.11 -17.89 -14.54
N HIS A 280 17.19 -18.77 -14.94
CA HIS A 280 17.40 -19.76 -15.99
C HIS A 280 17.50 -19.12 -17.38
N ILE A 281 16.68 -18.12 -17.68
CA ILE A 281 16.73 -17.37 -18.95
C ILE A 281 18.06 -16.60 -19.06
N GLN A 282 18.48 -15.91 -18.00
CA GLN A 282 19.75 -15.17 -17.95
C GLN A 282 20.94 -16.10 -18.20
N LYS A 283 21.00 -17.25 -17.53
CA LYS A 283 22.06 -18.28 -17.73
C LYS A 283 22.06 -18.86 -19.14
N LYS A 284 20.90 -18.98 -19.78
CA LYS A 284 20.77 -19.47 -21.16
C LYS A 284 21.28 -18.43 -22.17
N ILE A 285 21.01 -17.14 -21.93
CA ILE A 285 21.52 -16.01 -22.71
C ILE A 285 23.05 -15.89 -22.55
N GLU A 286 23.58 -15.97 -21.33
CA GLU A 286 25.02 -15.94 -21.05
C GLU A 286 25.77 -17.11 -21.71
N LYS A 287 25.20 -18.33 -21.68
CA LYS A 287 25.77 -19.48 -22.41
C LYS A 287 25.73 -19.29 -23.93
N SER A 288 24.69 -18.65 -24.47
CA SER A 288 24.57 -18.36 -25.90
C SER A 288 25.61 -17.33 -26.36
N ILE A 289 25.78 -16.24 -25.59
CA ILE A 289 26.78 -15.19 -25.87
C ILE A 289 28.21 -15.74 -25.71
N GLY A 290 28.45 -16.55 -24.68
CA GLY A 290 29.74 -17.23 -24.49
C GLY A 290 30.09 -18.19 -25.63
N ARG A 291 29.10 -18.90 -26.19
CA ARG A 291 29.29 -19.73 -27.39
C ARG A 291 29.55 -18.89 -28.64
N GLN A 292 28.81 -17.80 -28.86
CA GLN A 292 29.03 -16.92 -30.01
C GLN A 292 30.44 -16.30 -30.00
N ARG A 293 30.95 -15.90 -28.83
CA ARG A 293 32.34 -15.39 -28.68
C ARG A 293 33.40 -16.46 -28.91
N ALA A 294 33.11 -17.73 -28.66
CA ALA A 294 34.03 -18.85 -28.95
C ALA A 294 34.11 -19.21 -30.44
N PHE A 295 33.19 -18.70 -31.27
CA PHE A 295 33.19 -18.88 -32.74
C PHE A 295 33.69 -17.63 -33.50
N THR A 296 34.16 -16.60 -32.79
CA THR A 296 34.71 -15.35 -33.39
C THR A 296 36.18 -15.11 -33.08
N LEU A 297 36.91 -16.14 -32.63
CA LEU A 297 38.36 -16.16 -32.47
C LEU A 297 38.96 -17.23 -33.38
#